data_AF-A0A967U2N0-F1
#
_entry.id   AF-A0A967U2N0-F1
#
_cell.length_a   1.000
_cell.length_b   1.000
_cell.length_c   1.000
_cell.angle_alpha   90.00
_cell.angle_beta   90.00
_cell.angle_gamma   90.00
#
_symmetry.space_group_name_H-M   'P 1'
#
loop_
_entity.id
_entity.type
_entity.pdbx_description
1 polymer ?
#
loop_
_entity_poly.entity_id
_entity_poly.type
_entity_poly.pdbx_seq_one_letter_code
_entity_poly.pdbx_strand_id
1 'polypeptide(L)' 'AAFRRFGFVQSSVVTRWPEIVGETHARVCAPESIRFPPGEKSEGIMQLVVLPAHAPLIQHVIPEI' A
#
# COMPACT_ATOMS: atom_id res chain seq x y z
N ALA A 1 -0.50 -14.11 9.31
CA ALA A 1 -0.97 -12.92 10.03
C ALA A 1 0.16 -11.87 10.05
N ALA A 2 0.14 -10.91 9.12
CA ALA A 2 1.24 -9.95 8.90
C ALA A 2 1.08 -8.59 9.60
N PHE A 3 -0.06 -8.32 10.24
CA PHE A 3 -0.45 -6.94 10.63
C PHE A 3 -0.49 -6.71 12.14
N ARG A 4 0.59 -7.02 12.87
CA ARG A 4 0.57 -6.93 14.34
C ARG A 4 1.19 -5.69 14.96
N ARG A 5 1.72 -4.71 14.21
CA ARG A 5 2.49 -3.63 14.85
C ARG A 5 2.71 -2.34 14.04
N PHE A 6 1.65 -1.68 13.59
CA PHE A 6 1.78 -0.46 12.80
C PHE A 6 0.96 0.69 13.38
N GLY A 7 1.54 1.90 13.42
CA GLY A 7 0.95 3.08 14.07
C GLY A 7 -0.33 3.59 13.39
N PHE A 8 -0.99 4.59 14.00
CA PHE A 8 -2.30 5.12 13.60
C PHE A 8 -2.44 5.39 12.08
N VAL A 9 -1.41 5.99 11.46
CA VAL A 9 -1.37 6.27 10.02
C VAL A 9 -1.43 4.99 9.20
N GLN A 10 -0.62 3.98 9.51
CA GLN A 10 -0.62 2.72 8.79
C GLN A 10 -1.92 1.92 8.99
N SER A 11 -2.50 1.96 10.20
CA SER A 11 -3.80 1.33 10.43
C SER A 11 -4.87 1.94 9.53
N SER A 12 -4.90 3.26 9.40
CA SER A 12 -5.87 3.94 8.55
C SER A 12 -5.69 3.62 7.06
N VAL A 13 -4.44 3.51 6.59
CA VAL A 13 -4.12 3.15 5.20
C VAL A 13 -4.57 1.72 4.89
N VAL A 14 -4.35 0.77 5.80
CA VAL A 14 -4.81 -0.63 5.60
C VAL A 14 -6.33 -0.70 5.57
N THR A 15 -7.01 -0.04 6.51
CA THR A 15 -8.48 -0.08 6.58
C THR A 15 -9.15 0.55 5.35
N ARG A 16 -8.56 1.62 4.81
CA ARG A 16 -9.09 2.36 3.66
C ARG A 16 -8.42 2.00 2.34
N TRP A 17 -7.63 0.93 2.31
CA TRP A 17 -6.88 0.53 1.12
C TRP A 17 -7.76 0.38 -0.14
N PRO A 18 -8.95 -0.25 -0.08
CA PRO A 18 -9.85 -0.29 -1.24
C PRO A 18 -10.33 1.08 -1.73
N GLU A 19 -10.43 2.08 -0.85
CA GLU A 19 -10.75 3.46 -1.25
C GLU A 19 -9.58 4.14 -1.94
N ILE A 20 -8.34 3.78 -1.57
CA ILE A 20 -7.11 4.38 -2.10
C ILE A 20 -6.78 3.84 -3.49
N VAL A 21 -6.77 2.51 -3.66
CA VAL A 21 -6.34 1.87 -4.93
C VAL A 21 -7.49 1.32 -5.77
N GLY A 22 -8.72 1.40 -5.26
CA GLY A 22 -9.91 0.78 -5.85
C GLY A 22 -10.07 -0.70 -5.49
N GLU A 23 -11.31 -1.16 -5.46
CA GLU A 23 -11.68 -2.52 -5.04
C GLU A 23 -10.98 -3.62 -5.83
N THR A 24 -10.73 -3.40 -7.12
CA THR A 24 -10.08 -4.40 -7.98
C THR A 24 -8.62 -4.62 -7.61
N HIS A 25 -7.87 -3.54 -7.35
CA HIS A 25 -6.47 -3.65 -6.97
C HIS A 25 -6.32 -4.10 -5.52
N ALA A 26 -7.20 -3.68 -4.62
CA ALA A 26 -7.17 -4.10 -3.21
C ALA A 26 -7.39 -5.61 -3.01
N ARG A 27 -7.98 -6.31 -3.98
CA ARG A 27 -8.07 -7.78 -3.95
C ARG A 27 -6.74 -8.49 -4.22
N VAL A 28 -5.80 -7.80 -4.87
CA VAL A 28 -4.56 -8.39 -5.39
C VAL A 28 -3.29 -7.75 -4.83
N CYS A 29 -3.38 -6.58 -4.20
CA CYS A 29 -2.28 -5.93 -3.51
C CYS A 29 -2.69 -5.39 -2.14
N ALA A 30 -1.73 -5.33 -1.24
CA ALA A 30 -1.88 -4.74 0.09
C ALA A 30 -0.62 -3.95 0.45
N PRO A 31 -0.73 -2.91 1.28
CA PRO A 31 0.43 -2.17 1.75
C PRO A 31 1.23 -3.03 2.74
N GLU A 32 2.52 -3.16 2.51
CA GLU A 32 3.45 -3.87 3.39
C GLU A 32 4.09 -2.93 4.41
N SER A 33 4.61 -1.80 3.92
CA SER A 33 5.22 -0.79 4.77
C SER A 33 5.17 0.59 4.13
N ILE A 34 5.18 1.63 4.97
CA ILE A 34 5.33 3.02 4.53
C ILE A 34 6.46 3.64 5.33
N ARG A 35 7.35 4.36 4.66
CA ARG A 35 8.47 5.07 5.28
C ARG A 35 8.44 6.52 4.83
N PHE A 36 8.51 7.43 5.79
CA PHE A 36 8.59 8.85 5.54
C PHE A 36 10.03 9.34 5.74
N PRO A 37 10.46 10.38 5.01
CA PRO A 37 11.71 11.07 5.31
C PRO A 37 11.71 11.60 6.76
N PRO A 38 12.88 11.63 7.44
CA PRO A 38 12.95 12.13 8.82
C PRO A 38 12.46 13.58 8.93
N GLY A 39 11.49 13.82 9.81
CA GLY A 39 10.92 15.15 10.03
C GLY A 39 9.76 15.53 9.09
N GLU A 40 9.48 14.70 8.08
CA GLU A 40 8.40 14.92 7.13
C GLU A 40 7.26 13.90 7.32
N LYS A 41 6.04 14.30 6.95
CA LYS A 41 4.85 13.43 6.95
C LYS A 41 4.27 13.23 5.53
N SER A 42 5.01 13.66 4.53
CA SER A 42 4.69 13.65 3.09
C SER A 42 5.85 13.03 2.31
N GLU A 43 5.67 12.76 1.01
CA GLU A 43 6.70 12.16 0.15
C GLU A 43 7.21 10.80 0.67
N GLY A 44 6.33 10.05 1.33
CA GLY A 44 6.64 8.73 1.87
C GLY A 44 6.71 7.68 0.77
N ILE A 45 7.65 6.74 0.91
CA ILE A 45 7.74 5.57 0.04
C ILE A 45 6.89 4.46 0.65
N MET A 46 5.93 3.96 -0.12
CA MET A 46 5.09 2.82 0.25
C MET A 46 5.51 1.57 -0.53
N GLN A 47 5.77 0.49 0.20
CA GLN A 47 6.02 -0.84 -0.35
C GLN A 47 4.71 -1.62 -0.37
N LEU A 48 4.43 -2.28 -1.49
CA LEU A 48 3.23 -3.09 -1.70
C LEU A 48 3.60 -4.55 -1.85
N VAL A 49 2.83 -5.43 -1.21
CA VAL A 49 2.84 -6.86 -1.50
C VAL A 49 1.72 -7.18 -2.49
N VAL A 50 2.04 -8.00 -3.48
CA VAL A 50 1.12 -8.36 -4.57
C VAL A 50 1.01 -9.88 -4.64
N LEU A 51 -0.20 -10.39 -4.85
CA LEU A 51 -0.41 -11.82 -5.08
C LEU A 51 0.42 -12.30 -6.29
N PRO A 52 1.13 -13.44 -6.19
CA PRO A 52 1.93 -13.96 -7.29
C PRO A 52 1.04 -14.28 -8.50
N ALA A 53 1.58 -14.07 -9.70
CA ALA A 53 0.92 -14.05 -11.02
C ALA A 53 0.27 -12.72 -11.48
N HIS A 54 0.26 -11.65 -10.66
CA HIS A 54 -0.20 -10.31 -11.06
C HIS A 54 0.88 -9.22 -11.04
N ALA A 55 2.14 -9.60 -10.74
CA ALA A 55 3.27 -8.67 -10.61
C ALA A 55 3.54 -7.78 -11.85
N PRO A 56 3.41 -8.26 -13.12
CA PRO A 56 3.65 -7.41 -14.29
C PRO A 56 2.52 -6.40 -14.54
N LEU A 57 1.27 -6.78 -14.20
CA LEU A 57 0.09 -5.93 -14.40
C LEU A 57 0.07 -4.74 -13.43
N ILE A 58 0.48 -4.94 -12.17
CA ILE A 58 0.51 -3.85 -11.18
C ILE A 58 1.62 -2.83 -11.48
N GLN A 59 2.76 -3.25 -12.05
CA GLN A 59 3.85 -2.31 -12.37
C GLN A 59 3.46 -1.20 -13.38
N HIS A 60 2.48 -1.44 -14.25
CA HIS A 60 2.01 -0.45 -15.24
C HIS A 60 0.91 0.50 -14.72
N VAL A 61 0.27 0.19 -13.58
CA VAL A 61 -0.84 1.00 -13.02
C VAL A 61 -0.34 1.95 -11.92
N ILE A 62 0.88 1.74 -11.42
CA ILE A 62 1.52 2.59 -10.41
C ILE A 62 1.63 4.08 -10.82
N PRO A 63 1.74 4.49 -12.10
CA PRO A 63 1.80 5.92 -12.43
C PRO A 63 0.49 6.71 -12.23
N GLU A 64 -0.66 6.05 -12.05
CA GLU A 64 -1.99 6.71 -12.03
C GLU A 64 -2.70 6.73 -10.65
N ILE A 65 -2.04 6.26 -9.58
CA ILE A 65 -2.57 6.26 -8.20
C ILE A 65 -2.10 7.50 -7.44
#